data_AF-A0A926JLY0-F1
#
_entry.id   AF-A0A926JLY0-F1
#
_cell.length_a   1.000
_cell.length_b   1.000
_cell.length_c   1.000
_cell.angle_alpha   90.00
_cell.angle_beta   90.00
_cell.angle_gamma   90.00
#
_symmetry.space_group_name_H-M   'P 1'
#
loop_
_entity.id
_entity.type
_entity.pdbx_description
1 polymer ?
#
loop_
_entity_poly.entity_id
_entity_poly.type
_entity_poly.pdbx_seq_one_letter_code
_entity_poly.pdbx_strand_id
1 'polypeptide(L)'
;MAQSAEHDFLSATALHIMESAAKSGLFGYTEGKRKLFDFSCDLKKDWSKVVSGQTLWKHGGDGIDKDVRTLLNEKDIAAAVYIARHESRNRARFAEVTQSYLDTPMRDRLSRLRVFWVPADFDADDEEARASTYSFLREEIAKDLLMQVALGGLTPQDVTRFASSKRPGVPIALLSHVKEHGYRNNRATAEALNVSLATLRYEVDRLFIIGFLGSESLQGGIYHVTDSGNAMLDISSRLRDYLHGNLGDGNENEEFEHICRLLGIHYLSIPSTTPLLGKETEIDIQSPTALLLQHVAQADTDGSVDWPEPYFELPSLSEISASK
;
A
#
# COMPACT_ATOMS: atom_id res chain seq x y z
N MET A 1 17.73 -24.67 -18.70
CA MET A 1 16.76 -24.84 -19.80
C MET A 1 16.31 -23.46 -20.20
N ALA A 2 16.15 -23.17 -21.49
CA ALA A 2 15.89 -21.81 -21.97
C ALA A 2 14.58 -21.28 -21.37
N GLN A 3 14.67 -20.22 -20.55
CA GLN A 3 13.51 -19.41 -20.17
C GLN A 3 12.88 -18.88 -21.46
N SER A 4 11.55 -18.85 -21.51
CA SER A 4 10.85 -18.34 -22.69
C SER A 4 10.72 -16.83 -22.64
N ALA A 5 10.58 -16.18 -23.79
CA ALA A 5 10.44 -14.72 -23.86
C ALA A 5 9.29 -14.19 -22.99
N GLU A 6 8.20 -14.96 -22.87
CA GLU A 6 7.07 -14.65 -22.00
C GLU A 6 7.40 -14.81 -20.51
N HIS A 7 8.19 -15.83 -20.14
CA HIS A 7 8.65 -16.00 -18.75
C HIS A 7 9.55 -14.84 -18.32
N ASP A 8 10.48 -14.44 -19.19
CA ASP A 8 11.38 -13.32 -18.96
C ASP A 8 10.61 -12.00 -18.90
N PHE A 9 9.68 -11.78 -19.83
CA PHE A 9 8.83 -10.59 -19.86
C PHE A 9 7.99 -10.44 -18.59
N LEU A 10 7.30 -11.51 -18.16
CA LEU A 10 6.43 -11.46 -16.98
C LEU A 10 7.22 -11.22 -15.69
N SER A 11 8.38 -11.87 -15.56
CA SER A 11 9.26 -11.72 -14.39
C SER A 11 9.88 -10.32 -14.33
N ALA A 12 10.34 -9.79 -15.47
CA ALA A 12 10.85 -8.42 -15.56
C ALA A 12 9.75 -7.37 -15.32
N THR A 13 8.55 -7.61 -15.87
CA THR A 13 7.39 -6.73 -15.69
C THR A 13 6.99 -6.61 -14.22
N ALA A 14 6.93 -7.73 -13.50
CA ALA A 14 6.59 -7.72 -12.07
C ALA A 14 7.63 -6.91 -11.25
N LEU A 15 8.92 -7.08 -11.53
CA LEU A 15 9.99 -6.29 -10.89
C LEU A 15 9.85 -4.80 -11.23
N HIS A 16 9.61 -4.46 -12.50
CA HIS A 16 9.48 -3.08 -12.94
C HIS A 16 8.27 -2.37 -12.33
N ILE A 17 7.14 -3.06 -12.19
CA ILE A 17 5.94 -2.54 -11.53
C ILE A 17 6.24 -2.21 -10.06
N MET A 18 6.93 -3.13 -9.37
CA MET A 18 7.30 -2.97 -7.95
C MET A 18 8.31 -1.83 -7.74
N GLU A 19 9.31 -1.74 -8.62
CA GLU A 19 10.31 -0.66 -8.61
C GLU A 19 9.67 0.70 -8.89
N SER A 20 8.81 0.78 -9.91
CA SER A 20 8.10 2.02 -10.24
C SER A 20 7.22 2.45 -9.09
N ALA A 21 6.43 1.54 -8.51
CA ALA A 21 5.52 1.90 -7.44
C ALA A 21 6.23 2.40 -6.16
N ALA A 22 7.50 2.04 -5.93
CA ALA A 22 8.30 2.60 -4.84
C ALA A 22 8.56 4.11 -4.99
N LYS A 23 8.49 4.65 -6.21
CA LYS A 23 8.58 6.11 -6.47
C LYS A 23 7.42 6.91 -5.87
N SER A 24 6.35 6.23 -5.43
CA SER A 24 5.28 6.87 -4.64
C SER A 24 5.75 7.42 -3.28
N GLY A 25 6.91 6.96 -2.79
CA GLY A 25 7.44 7.33 -1.48
C GLY A 25 6.73 6.66 -0.29
N LEU A 26 5.75 5.79 -0.56
CA LEU A 26 4.97 5.07 0.48
C LEU A 26 5.66 3.79 0.97
N PHE A 27 6.62 3.25 0.21
CA PHE A 27 7.40 2.07 0.55
C PHE A 27 8.70 2.04 -0.27
N GLY A 28 9.72 1.33 0.22
CA GLY A 28 10.95 1.09 -0.52
C GLY A 28 10.94 -0.16 -1.37
N TYR A 29 11.73 -0.15 -2.45
CA TYR A 29 12.08 -1.32 -3.24
C TYR A 29 13.56 -1.64 -3.05
N THR A 30 13.89 -2.91 -2.82
CA THR A 30 15.24 -3.42 -3.02
C THR A 30 15.14 -4.81 -3.62
N GLU A 31 15.87 -5.05 -4.71
CA GLU A 31 15.89 -6.38 -5.31
C GLU A 31 16.48 -7.40 -4.33
N GLY A 32 15.68 -8.41 -3.99
CA GLY A 32 16.08 -9.48 -3.07
C GLY A 32 16.96 -10.53 -3.76
N LYS A 33 17.71 -11.31 -2.99
CA LYS A 33 18.50 -12.43 -3.55
C LYS A 33 17.56 -13.47 -4.19
N ARG A 34 17.58 -13.59 -5.53
CA ARG A 34 16.73 -14.47 -6.38
C ARG A 34 16.87 -16.00 -6.16
N LYS A 35 17.42 -16.49 -5.04
CA LYS A 35 17.82 -17.90 -4.78
C LYS A 35 17.09 -18.98 -5.60
N LEU A 36 15.85 -19.30 -5.23
CA LEU A 36 15.00 -20.35 -5.81
C LEU A 36 13.77 -19.76 -6.52
N PHE A 37 13.73 -18.44 -6.69
CA PHE A 37 12.56 -17.69 -7.14
C PHE A 37 12.87 -16.99 -8.45
N ASP A 38 11.88 -16.87 -9.32
CA ASP A 38 12.03 -16.16 -10.59
C ASP A 38 12.26 -14.66 -10.36
N PHE A 39 11.65 -14.13 -9.29
CA PHE A 39 11.91 -12.78 -8.80
C PHE A 39 11.70 -12.69 -7.28
N SER A 40 12.37 -11.72 -6.64
CA SER A 40 12.25 -11.44 -5.20
C SER A 40 12.39 -9.94 -4.96
N CYS A 41 11.54 -9.39 -4.11
CA CYS A 41 11.56 -7.98 -3.73
C CYS A 41 11.45 -7.85 -2.20
N ASP A 42 12.34 -7.05 -1.63
CA ASP A 42 12.26 -6.61 -0.25
C ASP A 42 11.52 -5.26 -0.23
N LEU A 43 10.29 -5.22 0.31
CA LEU A 43 9.59 -3.94 0.53
C LEU A 43 10.11 -3.33 1.83
N LYS A 44 10.85 -2.23 1.74
CA LYS A 44 11.44 -1.59 2.92
C LYS A 44 10.46 -0.61 3.56
N LYS A 45 9.68 -1.10 4.52
CA LYS A 45 9.07 -0.29 5.61
C LYS A 45 9.65 -0.66 6.98
N ASP A 46 10.08 -1.92 7.16
CA ASP A 46 10.58 -2.47 8.44
C ASP A 46 11.70 -3.54 8.30
N TRP A 47 12.32 -3.67 7.11
CA TRP A 47 13.32 -4.71 6.77
C TRP A 47 12.80 -6.16 6.78
N SER A 48 11.49 -6.39 6.87
CA SER A 48 10.92 -7.71 6.56
C SER A 48 11.09 -8.00 5.05
N LYS A 49 11.34 -9.25 4.67
CA LYS A 49 11.28 -9.63 3.25
C LYS A 49 9.80 -9.68 2.89
N VAL A 50 9.37 -9.08 1.79
CA VAL A 50 7.91 -8.88 1.62
C VAL A 50 7.37 -9.66 0.44
N VAL A 51 8.14 -9.88 -0.63
CA VAL A 51 7.62 -10.55 -1.83
C VAL A 51 8.61 -11.52 -2.44
N SER A 52 8.18 -12.76 -2.65
CA SER A 52 8.87 -13.75 -3.51
C SER A 52 7.91 -14.26 -4.58
N GLY A 53 8.42 -14.41 -5.80
CA GLY A 53 7.61 -14.65 -7.00
C GLY A 53 8.04 -15.87 -7.80
N GLN A 54 7.08 -16.60 -8.36
CA GLN A 54 7.34 -17.61 -9.40
C GLN A 54 6.40 -17.43 -10.59
N THR A 55 6.91 -17.69 -11.78
CA THR A 55 6.23 -17.52 -13.06
C THR A 55 6.12 -18.86 -13.77
N LEU A 56 4.90 -19.35 -14.02
CA LEU A 56 4.65 -20.60 -14.75
C LEU A 56 4.01 -20.32 -16.12
N TRP A 57 4.78 -20.52 -17.19
CA TRP A 57 4.31 -20.30 -18.56
C TRP A 57 4.16 -21.58 -19.40
N LYS A 58 5.21 -22.41 -19.54
CA LYS A 58 5.23 -23.55 -20.49
C LYS A 58 4.99 -24.93 -19.88
N HIS A 59 5.18 -25.12 -18.58
CA HIS A 59 5.05 -26.43 -17.93
C HIS A 59 3.62 -26.67 -17.45
N GLY A 60 2.72 -27.07 -18.37
CA GLY A 60 1.30 -27.29 -18.08
C GLY A 60 1.06 -28.16 -16.83
N GLY A 61 0.64 -27.54 -15.73
CA GLY A 61 0.29 -28.14 -14.45
C GLY A 61 1.42 -28.78 -13.63
N ASP A 62 2.46 -29.32 -14.25
CA ASP A 62 3.42 -30.25 -13.62
C ASP A 62 4.43 -29.57 -12.67
N GLY A 63 4.51 -28.23 -12.65
CA GLY A 63 5.34 -27.44 -11.74
C GLY A 63 4.60 -26.82 -10.55
N ILE A 64 3.26 -26.71 -10.60
CA ILE A 64 2.46 -25.89 -9.67
C ILE A 64 2.67 -26.29 -8.21
N ASP A 65 2.68 -27.60 -7.92
CA ASP A 65 2.85 -28.09 -6.55
C ASP A 65 4.21 -27.69 -5.96
N LYS A 66 5.28 -27.87 -6.74
CA LYS A 66 6.64 -27.50 -6.34
C LYS A 66 6.77 -25.99 -6.15
N ASP A 67 6.25 -25.20 -7.08
CA ASP A 67 6.38 -23.75 -7.08
C ASP A 67 5.63 -23.13 -5.89
N VAL A 68 4.35 -23.53 -5.70
CA VAL A 68 3.53 -23.08 -4.57
C VAL A 68 4.12 -23.54 -3.24
N ARG A 69 4.61 -24.77 -3.15
CA ARG A 69 5.27 -25.26 -1.92
C ARG A 69 6.53 -24.46 -1.59
N THR A 70 7.31 -24.11 -2.61
CA THR A 70 8.55 -23.33 -2.43
C THR A 70 8.24 -21.92 -1.98
N LEU A 71 7.24 -21.27 -2.59
CA LEU A 71 6.75 -19.96 -2.20
C LEU A 71 6.25 -19.94 -0.74
N LEU A 72 5.36 -20.87 -0.37
CA LEU A 72 4.75 -20.92 0.96
C LEU A 72 5.72 -21.39 2.07
N ASN A 73 6.88 -21.95 1.72
CA ASN A 73 7.90 -22.37 2.68
C ASN A 73 8.96 -21.32 2.95
N GLU A 74 9.04 -20.24 2.15
CA GLU A 74 9.90 -19.12 2.48
C GLU A 74 9.42 -18.52 3.81
N LYS A 75 10.35 -18.42 4.75
CA LYS A 75 10.09 -17.78 6.04
C LYS A 75 10.22 -16.28 5.85
N ASP A 76 9.45 -15.55 6.65
CA ASP A 76 9.53 -14.09 6.70
C ASP A 76 9.15 -13.40 5.39
N ILE A 77 8.23 -13.97 4.58
CA ILE A 77 7.55 -13.26 3.49
C ILE A 77 6.14 -12.85 3.88
N ALA A 78 5.75 -11.64 3.50
CA ALA A 78 4.40 -11.13 3.69
C ALA A 78 3.44 -11.56 2.55
N ALA A 79 3.95 -11.61 1.31
CA ALA A 79 3.21 -12.08 0.14
C ALA A 79 4.04 -13.05 -0.73
N ALA A 80 3.40 -14.12 -1.16
CA ALA A 80 3.89 -15.09 -2.12
C ALA A 80 3.18 -14.85 -3.46
N VAL A 81 3.89 -14.33 -4.45
CA VAL A 81 3.32 -14.02 -5.76
C VAL A 81 3.49 -15.20 -6.72
N TYR A 82 2.41 -15.59 -7.39
CA TYR A 82 2.42 -16.63 -8.40
C TYR A 82 1.77 -16.11 -9.68
N ILE A 83 2.56 -15.95 -10.74
CA ILE A 83 2.08 -15.52 -12.05
C ILE A 83 1.97 -16.76 -12.93
N ALA A 84 0.78 -17.05 -13.44
CA ALA A 84 0.57 -18.30 -14.19
C ALA A 84 -0.30 -18.08 -15.42
N ARG A 85 -0.03 -18.87 -16.47
CA ARG A 85 -0.86 -18.94 -17.67
C ARG A 85 -2.28 -19.40 -17.33
N HIS A 86 -3.28 -18.64 -17.78
CA HIS A 86 -4.70 -18.88 -17.56
C HIS A 86 -5.21 -20.03 -18.41
N GLU A 87 -4.98 -21.25 -17.94
CA GLU A 87 -5.53 -22.47 -18.53
C GLU A 87 -6.41 -23.19 -17.51
N SER A 88 -7.51 -23.79 -17.97
CA SER A 88 -8.40 -24.60 -17.13
C SER A 88 -7.65 -25.71 -16.40
N ARG A 89 -6.66 -26.34 -17.05
CA ARG A 89 -5.80 -27.36 -16.43
C ARG A 89 -4.97 -26.79 -15.29
N ASN A 90 -4.34 -25.62 -15.47
CA ASN A 90 -3.53 -24.98 -14.45
C ASN A 90 -4.39 -24.54 -13.26
N ARG A 91 -5.59 -24.00 -13.51
CA ARG A 91 -6.54 -23.63 -12.44
C ARG A 91 -7.02 -24.82 -11.63
N ALA A 92 -7.42 -25.90 -12.30
CA ALA A 92 -7.85 -27.13 -11.63
C ALA A 92 -6.72 -27.69 -10.76
N ARG A 93 -5.51 -27.77 -11.32
CA ARG A 93 -4.34 -28.27 -10.60
C ARG A 93 -3.94 -27.37 -9.42
N PHE A 94 -4.00 -26.05 -9.59
CA PHE A 94 -3.77 -25.11 -8.50
C PHE A 94 -4.79 -25.28 -7.37
N ALA A 95 -6.07 -25.45 -7.69
CA ALA A 95 -7.11 -25.70 -6.70
C ALA A 95 -6.91 -27.02 -5.94
N GLU A 96 -6.50 -28.09 -6.64
CA GLU A 96 -6.12 -29.37 -5.99
C GLU A 96 -4.99 -29.18 -4.99
N VAL A 97 -3.93 -28.46 -5.39
CA VAL A 97 -2.76 -28.21 -4.56
C VAL A 97 -3.14 -27.37 -3.34
N THR A 98 -3.85 -26.26 -3.49
CA THR A 98 -4.25 -25.41 -2.36
C THR A 98 -5.22 -26.11 -1.43
N GLN A 99 -6.15 -26.91 -1.96
CA GLN A 99 -7.06 -27.73 -1.15
C GLN A 99 -6.30 -28.76 -0.32
N SER A 100 -5.27 -29.39 -0.88
CA SER A 100 -4.42 -30.34 -0.16
C SER A 100 -3.64 -29.70 1.00
N TYR A 101 -3.41 -28.39 0.96
CA TYR A 101 -2.70 -27.65 2.00
C TYR A 101 -3.59 -27.20 3.17
N LEU A 102 -4.92 -27.23 3.03
CA LEU A 102 -5.83 -26.85 4.11
C LEU A 102 -5.73 -27.77 5.33
N ASP A 103 -5.35 -29.03 5.13
CA ASP A 103 -5.17 -30.02 6.20
C ASP A 103 -3.71 -30.08 6.71
N THR A 104 -2.88 -29.11 6.34
CA THR A 104 -1.45 -29.06 6.70
C THR A 104 -1.12 -27.75 7.45
N PRO A 105 0.04 -27.65 8.12
CA PRO A 105 0.53 -26.40 8.68
C PRO A 105 0.72 -25.27 7.65
N MET A 106 0.63 -25.56 6.34
CA MET A 106 0.70 -24.54 5.28
C MET A 106 -0.61 -23.77 5.12
N ARG A 107 -1.72 -24.23 5.72
CA ARG A 107 -3.02 -23.55 5.69
C ARG A 107 -2.91 -22.07 6.07
N ASP A 108 -2.23 -21.77 7.17
CA ASP A 108 -2.11 -20.40 7.69
C ASP A 108 -1.26 -19.50 6.79
N ARG A 109 -0.50 -20.09 5.85
CA ARG A 109 0.34 -19.37 4.88
C ARG A 109 -0.35 -19.16 3.55
N LEU A 110 -1.43 -19.89 3.25
CA LEU A 110 -2.22 -19.70 2.03
C LEU A 110 -2.79 -18.28 1.93
N SER A 111 -3.07 -17.63 3.06
CA SER A 111 -3.50 -16.23 3.14
C SER A 111 -2.51 -15.24 2.50
N ARG A 112 -1.23 -15.62 2.37
CA ARG A 112 -0.16 -14.82 1.77
C ARG A 112 -0.03 -15.03 0.27
N LEU A 113 -0.66 -16.08 -0.27
CA LEU A 113 -0.56 -16.42 -1.68
C LEU A 113 -1.38 -15.44 -2.53
N ARG A 114 -0.78 -14.96 -3.61
CA ARG A 114 -1.33 -13.96 -4.53
C ARG A 114 -1.14 -14.49 -5.94
N VAL A 115 -2.22 -14.75 -6.67
CA VAL A 115 -2.15 -15.45 -7.96
C VAL A 115 -2.69 -14.59 -9.08
N PHE A 116 -1.81 -14.26 -10.03
CA PHE A 116 -2.15 -13.46 -11.21
C PHE A 116 -2.23 -14.39 -12.43
N TRP A 117 -3.42 -14.48 -13.00
CA TRP A 117 -3.68 -15.31 -14.18
C TRP A 117 -3.55 -14.48 -15.45
N VAL A 118 -2.53 -14.77 -16.26
CA VAL A 118 -2.28 -14.09 -17.53
C VAL A 118 -2.98 -14.84 -18.67
N PRO A 119 -3.66 -14.16 -19.61
CA PRO A 119 -4.37 -14.80 -20.72
C PRO A 119 -3.51 -15.84 -21.45
N ALA A 120 -4.09 -17.00 -21.78
CA ALA A 120 -3.32 -18.10 -22.36
C ALA A 120 -2.75 -17.79 -23.75
N ASP A 121 -3.32 -16.84 -24.46
CA ASP A 121 -2.94 -16.38 -25.78
C ASP A 121 -1.91 -15.23 -25.76
N PHE A 122 -1.40 -14.82 -24.59
CA PHE A 122 -0.35 -13.80 -24.51
C PHE A 122 0.90 -14.23 -25.29
N ASP A 123 1.37 -13.33 -26.13
CA ASP A 123 2.59 -13.45 -26.92
C ASP A 123 3.53 -12.29 -26.57
N ALA A 124 4.76 -12.62 -26.16
CA ALA A 124 5.77 -11.61 -25.82
C ALA A 124 6.41 -10.97 -27.06
N ASP A 125 6.13 -11.46 -28.26
CA ASP A 125 6.55 -10.82 -29.51
C ASP A 125 5.48 -9.82 -30.03
N ASP A 126 4.30 -9.78 -29.42
CA ASP A 126 3.22 -8.82 -29.72
C ASP A 126 3.24 -7.63 -28.74
N GLU A 127 3.54 -6.44 -29.26
CA GLU A 127 3.66 -5.21 -28.46
C GLU A 127 2.31 -4.76 -27.85
N GLU A 128 1.18 -5.00 -28.54
CA GLU A 128 -0.14 -4.67 -28.00
C GLU A 128 -0.51 -5.61 -26.85
N ALA A 129 -0.22 -6.90 -27.00
CA ALA A 129 -0.39 -7.89 -25.95
C ALA A 129 0.51 -7.61 -24.73
N ARG A 130 1.75 -7.15 -24.95
CA ARG A 130 2.67 -6.71 -23.88
C ARG A 130 2.13 -5.51 -23.12
N ALA A 131 1.69 -4.46 -23.81
CA ALA A 131 1.15 -3.26 -23.19
C ALA A 131 -0.13 -3.56 -22.37
N SER A 132 -1.02 -4.37 -22.93
CA SER A 132 -2.25 -4.81 -22.26
C SER A 132 -1.95 -5.64 -21.00
N THR A 133 -1.04 -6.62 -21.11
CA THR A 133 -0.63 -7.49 -19.99
C THR A 133 0.09 -6.69 -18.90
N TYR A 134 0.95 -5.74 -19.29
CA TYR A 134 1.60 -4.82 -18.36
C TYR A 134 0.59 -4.01 -17.57
N SER A 135 -0.39 -3.39 -18.24
CA SER A 135 -1.43 -2.59 -17.59
C SER A 135 -2.27 -3.43 -16.61
N PHE A 136 -2.66 -4.63 -17.04
CA PHE A 136 -3.38 -5.59 -16.19
C PHE A 136 -2.58 -5.97 -14.94
N LEU A 137 -1.32 -6.41 -15.12
CA LEU A 137 -0.46 -6.80 -14.00
C LEU A 137 -0.16 -5.62 -13.07
N ARG A 138 0.02 -4.41 -13.61
CA ARG A 138 0.22 -3.20 -12.81
C ARG A 138 -0.97 -2.97 -11.88
N GLU A 139 -2.17 -3.00 -12.43
CA GLU A 139 -3.40 -2.78 -11.66
C GLU A 139 -3.62 -3.88 -10.60
N GLU A 140 -3.42 -5.15 -10.94
CA GLU A 140 -3.64 -6.28 -10.03
C GLU A 140 -2.55 -6.39 -8.95
N ILE A 141 -1.27 -6.22 -9.29
CA ILE A 141 -0.16 -6.19 -8.33
C ILE A 141 -0.32 -4.99 -7.40
N ALA A 142 -0.69 -3.82 -7.93
CA ALA A 142 -0.95 -2.66 -7.08
C ALA A 142 -2.10 -2.92 -6.09
N LYS A 143 -3.24 -3.44 -6.56
CA LYS A 143 -4.37 -3.75 -5.69
C LYS A 143 -4.04 -4.80 -4.64
N ASP A 144 -3.44 -5.90 -5.03
CA ASP A 144 -3.36 -7.07 -4.15
C ASP A 144 -2.08 -7.09 -3.31
N LEU A 145 -1.01 -6.45 -3.80
CA LEU A 145 0.26 -6.42 -3.09
C LEU A 145 0.48 -5.07 -2.39
N LEU A 146 0.26 -3.94 -3.06
CA LEU A 146 0.49 -2.64 -2.43
C LEU A 146 -0.61 -2.33 -1.39
N MET A 147 -1.88 -2.54 -1.72
CA MET A 147 -2.96 -2.21 -0.78
C MET A 147 -3.01 -3.16 0.42
N GLN A 148 -2.91 -4.47 0.17
CA GLN A 148 -3.04 -5.47 1.24
C GLN A 148 -1.77 -5.60 2.09
N VAL A 149 -0.59 -5.42 1.48
CA VAL A 149 0.69 -5.69 2.15
C VAL A 149 1.40 -4.40 2.57
N ALA A 150 1.53 -3.41 1.67
CA ALA A 150 2.25 -2.18 2.01
C ALA A 150 1.38 -1.17 2.79
N LEU A 151 0.07 -1.16 2.54
CA LEU A 151 -0.87 -0.23 3.19
C LEU A 151 -1.73 -0.89 4.28
N GLY A 152 -1.40 -2.11 4.70
CA GLY A 152 -2.11 -2.80 5.78
C GLY A 152 -3.58 -3.07 5.49
N GLY A 153 -3.95 -3.33 4.23
CA GLY A 153 -5.32 -3.64 3.84
C GLY A 153 -6.25 -2.43 3.72
N LEU A 154 -5.70 -1.22 3.60
CA LEU A 154 -6.49 0.01 3.50
C LEU A 154 -7.44 -0.02 2.30
N THR A 155 -8.72 0.28 2.52
CA THR A 155 -9.73 0.34 1.46
C THR A 155 -10.25 1.77 1.26
N PRO A 156 -10.93 2.07 0.13
CA PRO A 156 -11.60 3.36 -0.06
C PRO A 156 -12.62 3.69 1.04
N GLN A 157 -13.25 2.65 1.61
CA GLN A 157 -14.22 2.84 2.68
C GLN A 157 -13.53 3.26 3.98
N ASP A 158 -12.31 2.80 4.23
CA ASP A 158 -11.54 3.19 5.42
C ASP A 158 -11.03 4.62 5.30
N VAL A 159 -10.62 5.06 4.11
CA VAL A 159 -10.35 6.48 3.82
C VAL A 159 -11.57 7.34 4.12
N THR A 160 -12.74 6.93 3.62
CA THR A 160 -14.00 7.64 3.85
C THR A 160 -14.33 7.73 5.34
N ARG A 161 -14.23 6.60 6.05
CA ARG A 161 -14.44 6.55 7.50
C ARG A 161 -13.45 7.41 8.25
N PHE A 162 -12.19 7.45 7.84
CA PHE A 162 -11.12 8.26 8.45
C PHE A 162 -11.34 9.76 8.22
N ALA A 163 -11.69 10.15 7.00
CA ALA A 163 -11.94 11.54 6.62
C ALA A 163 -13.25 12.09 7.21
N SER A 164 -14.20 11.24 7.59
CA SER A 164 -15.50 11.69 8.13
C SER A 164 -15.43 12.25 9.57
N SER A 165 -14.24 12.45 10.13
CA SER A 165 -14.13 13.07 11.46
C SER A 165 -14.57 14.52 11.37
N LYS A 166 -15.43 14.96 12.30
CA LYS A 166 -15.89 16.36 12.36
C LYS A 166 -14.87 17.29 13.02
N ARG A 167 -13.63 16.82 13.19
CA ARG A 167 -12.56 17.51 13.91
C ARG A 167 -11.33 17.56 13.01
N PRO A 168 -11.24 18.57 12.13
CA PRO A 168 -10.08 18.78 11.26
C PRO A 168 -8.76 18.63 12.03
N GLY A 169 -7.78 17.98 11.42
CA GLY A 169 -6.44 17.74 11.99
C GLY A 169 -6.33 16.68 13.09
N VAL A 170 -7.31 16.58 14.00
CA VAL A 170 -7.21 15.74 15.21
C VAL A 170 -6.91 14.26 14.95
N PRO A 171 -7.55 13.57 13.97
CA PRO A 171 -7.23 12.16 13.70
C PRO A 171 -5.76 11.93 13.32
N ILE A 172 -5.18 12.82 12.51
CA ILE A 172 -3.79 12.71 12.05
C ILE A 172 -2.84 13.01 13.21
N ALA A 173 -3.10 14.09 13.95
CA ALA A 173 -2.32 14.47 15.13
C ALA A 173 -2.29 13.36 16.19
N LEU A 174 -3.43 12.69 16.41
CA LEU A 174 -3.51 11.56 17.34
C LEU A 174 -2.68 10.36 16.88
N LEU A 175 -2.77 9.97 15.61
CA LEU A 175 -1.95 8.87 15.08
C LEU A 175 -0.46 9.19 15.18
N SER A 176 -0.05 10.40 14.79
CA SER A 176 1.36 10.84 14.87
C SER A 176 1.86 10.84 16.31
N HIS A 177 1.09 11.40 17.25
CA HIS A 177 1.48 11.41 18.66
C HIS A 177 1.63 10.00 19.24
N VAL A 178 0.70 9.08 18.94
CA VAL A 178 0.79 7.70 19.43
C VAL A 178 1.98 6.96 18.80
N LYS A 179 2.30 7.23 17.53
CA LYS A 179 3.46 6.64 16.84
C LYS A 179 4.77 7.06 17.52
N GLU A 180 4.94 8.35 17.78
CA GLU A 180 6.21 8.90 18.28
C GLU A 180 6.38 8.76 19.80
N HIS A 181 5.31 8.97 20.56
CA HIS A 181 5.38 9.09 22.02
C HIS A 181 4.72 7.93 22.77
N GLY A 182 4.03 7.04 22.04
CA GLY A 182 3.15 6.02 22.61
C GLY A 182 1.88 6.60 23.22
N TYR A 183 0.88 5.74 23.43
CA TYR A 183 -0.33 6.13 24.16
C TYR A 183 -0.15 5.95 25.66
N ARG A 184 -0.23 7.05 26.44
CA ARG A 184 -0.08 7.00 27.91
C ARG A 184 -1.42 6.87 28.62
N ASN A 185 -2.20 7.93 28.61
CA ASN A 185 -3.55 7.96 29.14
C ASN A 185 -4.29 9.15 28.53
N ASN A 186 -5.62 9.11 28.57
CA ASN A 186 -6.48 10.14 27.97
C ASN A 186 -6.14 11.57 28.42
N ARG A 187 -5.77 11.79 29.69
CA ARG A 187 -5.49 13.15 30.17
C ARG A 187 -4.18 13.69 29.60
N ALA A 188 -3.10 12.92 29.74
CA ALA A 188 -1.78 13.32 29.27
C ALA A 188 -1.76 13.51 27.74
N THR A 189 -2.42 12.62 26.99
CA THR A 189 -2.50 12.72 25.53
C THR A 189 -3.38 13.92 25.09
N ALA A 190 -4.45 14.23 25.82
CA ALA A 190 -5.31 15.37 25.49
C ALA A 190 -4.58 16.70 25.75
N GLU A 191 -3.84 16.78 26.86
CA GLU A 191 -2.98 17.92 27.19
C GLU A 191 -1.87 18.10 26.13
N ALA A 192 -1.22 17.01 25.69
CA ALA A 192 -0.17 17.06 24.66
C ALA A 192 -0.69 17.52 23.29
N LEU A 193 -1.89 17.08 22.90
CA LEU A 193 -2.53 17.45 21.63
C LEU A 193 -3.32 18.76 21.71
N ASN A 194 -3.36 19.41 22.88
CA ASN A 194 -4.17 20.61 23.14
C ASN A 194 -5.65 20.45 22.73
N VAL A 195 -6.24 19.29 23.01
CA VAL A 195 -7.66 19.00 22.72
C VAL A 195 -8.43 18.70 24.00
N SER A 196 -9.76 18.86 23.96
CA SER A 196 -10.59 18.48 25.10
C SER A 196 -10.52 16.97 25.37
N LEU A 197 -10.64 16.56 26.64
CA LEU A 197 -10.65 15.15 27.02
C LEU A 197 -11.79 14.36 26.34
N ALA A 198 -12.95 14.98 26.18
CA ALA A 198 -14.09 14.38 25.48
C ALA A 198 -13.82 14.22 23.98
N THR A 199 -13.15 15.19 23.38
CA THR A 199 -12.68 15.12 22.00
C THR A 199 -11.73 13.96 21.81
N LEU A 200 -10.69 13.88 22.63
CA LEU A 200 -9.70 12.82 22.54
C LEU A 200 -10.35 11.44 22.66
N ARG A 201 -11.15 11.21 23.72
CA ARG A 201 -11.79 9.91 23.97
C ARG A 201 -12.59 9.43 22.75
N TYR A 202 -13.40 10.31 22.19
CA TYR A 202 -14.18 9.99 21.00
C TYR A 202 -13.28 9.65 19.80
N GLU A 203 -12.22 10.41 19.53
CA GLU A 203 -11.34 10.09 18.39
C GLU A 203 -10.55 8.81 18.63
N VAL A 204 -10.08 8.54 19.85
CA VAL A 204 -9.40 7.29 20.21
C VAL A 204 -10.33 6.10 19.97
N ASP A 205 -11.55 6.14 20.53
CA ASP A 205 -12.53 5.06 20.37
C ASP A 205 -12.87 4.85 18.89
N ARG A 206 -13.08 5.95 18.16
CA ARG A 206 -13.36 5.91 16.73
C ARG A 206 -12.21 5.25 15.96
N LEU A 207 -10.98 5.78 16.07
CA LEU A 207 -9.81 5.26 15.35
C LEU A 207 -9.50 3.79 15.70
N PHE A 208 -9.79 3.38 16.94
CA PHE A 208 -9.72 1.98 17.35
C PHE A 208 -10.79 1.12 16.65
N ILE A 209 -12.05 1.56 16.65
CA ILE A 209 -13.15 0.85 15.98
C ILE A 209 -12.92 0.73 14.47
N ILE A 210 -12.39 1.77 13.83
CA ILE A 210 -12.10 1.77 12.39
C ILE A 210 -10.71 1.23 12.04
N GLY A 211 -9.98 0.65 13.02
CA GLY A 211 -8.78 -0.15 12.79
C GLY A 211 -7.47 0.60 12.54
N PHE A 212 -7.42 1.92 12.78
CA PHE A 212 -6.19 2.72 12.66
C PHE A 212 -5.38 2.74 13.97
N LEU A 213 -6.03 2.41 15.10
CA LEU A 213 -5.38 2.10 16.37
C LEU A 213 -5.65 0.64 16.74
N GLY A 214 -4.63 -0.02 17.28
CA GLY A 214 -4.70 -1.36 17.85
C GLY A 214 -4.50 -1.34 19.36
N SER A 215 -4.93 -2.39 20.05
CA SER A 215 -4.65 -2.60 21.46
C SER A 215 -4.51 -4.10 21.73
N GLU A 216 -3.63 -4.46 22.66
CA GLU A 216 -3.50 -5.84 23.14
C GLU A 216 -4.72 -6.27 23.99
N SER A 217 -5.51 -5.30 24.46
CA SER A 217 -6.75 -5.52 25.21
C SER A 217 -7.97 -5.24 24.33
N LEU A 218 -8.94 -6.16 24.35
CA LEU A 218 -10.25 -5.98 23.70
C LEU A 218 -11.05 -4.79 24.28
N GLN A 219 -10.72 -4.36 25.49
CA GLN A 219 -11.34 -3.21 26.17
C GLN A 219 -10.58 -1.90 25.92
N GLY A 220 -9.48 -1.94 25.17
CA GLY A 220 -8.55 -0.82 25.00
C GLY A 220 -7.70 -0.55 26.25
N GLY A 221 -7.02 0.60 26.25
CA GLY A 221 -6.26 1.10 27.40
C GLY A 221 -4.84 1.54 27.04
N ILE A 222 -4.11 0.71 26.31
CA ILE A 222 -2.82 1.05 25.69
C ILE A 222 -2.98 0.85 24.19
N TYR A 223 -2.85 1.94 23.44
CA TYR A 223 -3.04 1.94 22.00
C TYR A 223 -1.70 2.05 21.28
N HIS A 224 -1.59 1.38 20.13
CA HIS A 224 -0.52 1.53 19.16
C HIS A 224 -1.11 1.81 17.79
N VAL A 225 -0.32 2.39 16.88
CA VAL A 225 -0.74 2.63 15.50
C VAL A 225 -0.64 1.32 14.70
N THR A 226 -1.70 0.97 13.98
CA THR A 226 -1.71 -0.23 13.11
C THR A 226 -0.97 0.05 11.79
N ASP A 227 -0.77 -0.97 10.96
CA ASP A 227 -0.20 -0.78 9.62
C ASP A 227 -1.06 0.15 8.75
N SER A 228 -2.38 0.03 8.82
CA SER A 228 -3.33 0.94 8.16
C SER A 228 -3.24 2.36 8.74
N GLY A 229 -3.03 2.48 10.06
CA GLY A 229 -2.67 3.71 10.77
C GLY A 229 -1.45 4.41 10.19
N ASN A 230 -0.35 3.67 10.07
CA ASN A 230 0.90 4.17 9.51
C ASN A 230 0.75 4.55 8.05
N ALA A 231 0.08 3.71 7.24
CA ALA A 231 -0.19 3.98 5.84
C ALA A 231 -0.99 5.29 5.64
N MET A 232 -1.99 5.55 6.49
CA MET A 232 -2.74 6.81 6.44
C MET A 232 -1.90 8.03 6.80
N LEU A 233 -0.98 7.92 7.76
CA LEU A 233 0.00 8.97 8.05
C LEU A 233 0.92 9.24 6.87
N ASP A 234 1.43 8.18 6.23
CA ASP A 234 2.31 8.27 5.07
C ASP A 234 1.58 8.96 3.89
N ILE A 235 0.35 8.54 3.59
CA ILE A 235 -0.52 9.19 2.57
C ILE A 235 -0.78 10.66 2.93
N SER A 236 -1.12 10.94 4.19
CA SER A 236 -1.39 12.30 4.64
C SER A 236 -0.17 13.22 4.50
N SER A 237 1.04 12.70 4.73
CA SER A 237 2.28 13.43 4.48
C SER A 237 2.49 13.73 2.99
N ARG A 238 2.26 12.77 2.09
CA ARG A 238 2.36 13.03 0.65
C ARG A 238 1.32 14.06 0.18
N LEU A 239 0.09 13.99 0.70
CA LEU A 239 -0.93 15.01 0.45
C LEU A 239 -0.54 16.40 0.99
N ARG A 240 0.16 16.47 2.13
CA ARG A 240 0.73 17.71 2.65
C ARG A 240 1.75 18.28 1.65
N ASP A 241 2.63 17.43 1.13
CA ASP A 241 3.62 17.86 0.12
C ASP A 241 2.94 18.39 -1.14
N TYR A 242 1.83 17.77 -1.58
CA TYR A 242 0.99 18.29 -2.65
C TYR A 242 0.43 19.70 -2.36
N LEU A 243 -0.09 19.93 -1.16
CA LEU A 243 -0.62 21.25 -0.76
C LEU A 243 0.47 22.34 -0.76
N HIS A 244 1.73 21.96 -0.50
CA HIS A 244 2.87 22.88 -0.54
C HIS A 244 3.56 22.99 -1.91
N GLY A 245 3.12 22.24 -2.92
CA GLY A 245 3.76 22.27 -4.24
C GLY A 245 5.03 21.41 -4.37
N ASN A 246 5.26 20.49 -3.43
CA ASN A 246 6.51 19.74 -3.26
C ASN A 246 6.34 18.21 -3.44
N LEU A 247 5.23 17.73 -4.00
CA LEU A 247 5.01 16.29 -4.16
C LEU A 247 6.01 15.62 -5.14
N GLY A 248 6.50 16.38 -6.10
CA GLY A 248 7.41 15.94 -7.16
C GLY A 248 7.58 17.02 -8.22
N ASP A 249 8.12 16.66 -9.38
CA ASP A 249 8.28 17.58 -10.51
C ASP A 249 6.91 18.12 -10.95
N GLY A 250 6.78 19.44 -11.00
CA GLY A 250 5.51 20.08 -11.33
C GLY A 250 4.40 19.84 -10.29
N ASN A 251 4.73 19.37 -9.08
CA ASN A 251 3.79 18.93 -8.04
C ASN A 251 2.99 17.66 -8.41
N GLU A 252 3.58 16.80 -9.25
CA GLU A 252 2.99 15.56 -9.73
C GLU A 252 3.80 14.34 -9.26
N ASN A 253 3.12 13.21 -9.05
CA ASN A 253 3.72 11.91 -8.77
C ASN A 253 2.72 10.83 -9.23
N GLU A 254 2.96 10.27 -10.42
CA GLU A 254 2.03 9.33 -11.09
C GLU A 254 1.79 8.06 -10.25
N GLU A 255 2.81 7.59 -9.55
CA GLU A 255 2.72 6.38 -8.74
C GLU A 255 1.92 6.61 -7.45
N PHE A 256 2.11 7.77 -6.81
CA PHE A 256 1.25 8.19 -5.70
C PHE A 256 -0.19 8.44 -6.15
N GLU A 257 -0.39 9.05 -7.32
CA GLU A 257 -1.72 9.26 -7.92
C GLU A 257 -2.43 7.94 -8.17
N HIS A 258 -1.73 6.95 -8.73
CA HIS A 258 -2.29 5.63 -8.97
C HIS A 258 -2.78 4.97 -7.68
N ILE A 259 -2.00 5.05 -6.59
CA ILE A 259 -2.38 4.51 -5.28
C ILE A 259 -3.57 5.29 -4.69
N CYS A 260 -3.55 6.62 -4.76
CA CYS A 260 -4.67 7.46 -4.33
C CYS A 260 -5.96 7.11 -5.07
N ARG A 261 -5.91 6.88 -6.39
CA ARG A 261 -7.07 6.46 -7.19
C ARG A 261 -7.63 5.12 -6.72
N LEU A 262 -6.77 4.13 -6.43
CA LEU A 262 -7.21 2.84 -5.87
C LEU A 262 -7.89 2.99 -4.50
N LEU A 263 -7.54 4.05 -3.77
CA LEU A 263 -8.12 4.44 -2.48
C LEU A 263 -9.33 5.36 -2.58
N GLY A 264 -9.76 5.74 -3.78
CA GLY A 264 -10.83 6.72 -3.98
C GLY A 264 -10.46 8.14 -3.54
N ILE A 265 -9.16 8.44 -3.44
CA ILE A 265 -8.62 9.77 -3.18
C ILE A 265 -8.32 10.41 -4.53
N HIS A 266 -9.07 11.45 -4.90
CA HIS A 266 -8.92 12.16 -6.16
C HIS A 266 -8.36 13.57 -5.92
N TYR A 267 -7.20 13.66 -5.26
CA TYR A 267 -6.69 14.94 -4.76
C TYR A 267 -6.43 15.98 -5.86
N LEU A 268 -6.07 15.56 -7.08
CA LEU A 268 -5.89 16.47 -8.23
C LEU A 268 -7.18 17.20 -8.65
N SER A 269 -8.36 16.68 -8.28
CA SER A 269 -9.63 17.38 -8.52
C SER A 269 -9.79 18.64 -7.65
N ILE A 270 -8.95 18.81 -6.63
CA ILE A 270 -8.95 19.93 -5.69
C ILE A 270 -7.58 20.61 -5.79
N PRO A 271 -7.46 21.73 -6.53
CA PRO A 271 -6.19 22.44 -6.66
C PRO A 271 -5.52 22.73 -5.32
N SER A 272 -4.20 22.67 -5.25
CA SER A 272 -3.44 22.96 -4.02
C SER A 272 -3.66 24.38 -3.48
N THR A 273 -4.11 25.30 -4.34
CA THR A 273 -4.46 26.69 -3.99
C THR A 273 -5.89 26.86 -3.47
N THR A 274 -6.72 25.81 -3.50
CA THR A 274 -8.08 25.86 -2.97
C THR A 274 -8.03 26.11 -1.46
N PRO A 275 -8.76 27.13 -0.95
CA PRO A 275 -8.83 27.35 0.49
C PRO A 275 -9.47 26.15 1.18
N LEU A 276 -8.74 25.49 2.09
CA LEU A 276 -9.22 24.34 2.86
C LEU A 276 -9.55 24.71 4.32
N LEU A 277 -9.12 25.88 4.78
CA LEU A 277 -9.30 26.35 6.15
C LEU A 277 -9.92 27.75 6.15
N GLY A 278 -10.75 28.03 7.16
CA GLY A 278 -11.41 29.32 7.34
C GLY A 278 -12.92 29.21 7.55
N LYS A 279 -13.53 30.27 8.09
CA LYS A 279 -14.98 30.30 8.38
C LYS A 279 -15.84 30.40 7.12
N GLU A 280 -15.27 30.89 6.03
CA GLU A 280 -15.96 31.07 4.74
C GLU A 280 -15.69 29.89 3.78
N THR A 281 -14.93 28.90 4.22
CA THR A 281 -14.59 27.74 3.42
C THR A 281 -15.76 26.75 3.42
N GLU A 282 -16.44 26.63 2.29
CA GLU A 282 -17.39 25.54 2.06
C GLU A 282 -16.63 24.30 1.57
N ILE A 283 -16.53 23.30 2.44
CA ILE A 283 -16.00 21.99 2.06
C ILE A 283 -17.17 21.08 1.75
N ASP A 284 -17.09 20.41 0.60
CA ASP A 284 -18.02 19.33 0.27
C ASP A 284 -17.86 18.19 1.28
N ILE A 285 -18.78 18.15 2.25
CA ILE A 285 -18.84 17.12 3.28
C ILE A 285 -19.17 15.72 2.71
N GLN A 286 -19.59 15.63 1.44
CA GLN A 286 -19.80 14.36 0.75
C GLN A 286 -18.54 13.89 0.01
N SER A 287 -17.50 14.71 -0.08
CA SER A 287 -16.21 14.36 -0.71
C SER A 287 -15.20 13.90 0.35
N PRO A 288 -14.89 12.60 0.43
CA PRO A 288 -13.84 12.10 1.32
C PRO A 288 -12.48 12.73 1.05
N THR A 289 -12.21 13.04 -0.23
CA THR A 289 -10.96 13.70 -0.64
C THR A 289 -10.89 15.11 -0.07
N ALA A 290 -11.96 15.90 -0.17
CA ALA A 290 -11.98 17.27 0.34
C ALA A 290 -11.83 17.31 1.87
N LEU A 291 -12.54 16.41 2.57
CA LEU A 291 -12.41 16.26 4.02
C LEU A 291 -11.01 15.80 4.44
N LEU A 292 -10.40 14.85 3.71
CA LEU A 292 -9.03 14.40 3.99
C LEU A 292 -8.02 15.53 3.81
N LEU A 293 -8.11 16.29 2.71
CA LEU A 293 -7.24 17.45 2.48
C LEU A 293 -7.44 18.53 3.56
N GLN A 294 -8.66 18.73 4.05
CA GLN A 294 -8.91 19.62 5.20
C GLN A 294 -8.20 19.12 6.46
N HIS A 295 -8.27 17.81 6.75
CA HIS A 295 -7.55 17.25 7.89
C HIS A 295 -6.06 17.50 7.78
N VAL A 296 -5.47 17.25 6.62
CA VAL A 296 -4.05 17.48 6.35
C VAL A 296 -3.69 18.95 6.54
N ALA A 297 -4.41 19.87 5.90
CA ALA A 297 -4.16 21.31 5.98
C ALA A 297 -4.25 21.81 7.44
N GLN A 298 -5.27 21.38 8.19
CA GLN A 298 -5.43 21.78 9.59
C GLN A 298 -4.29 21.24 10.46
N ALA A 299 -3.95 19.95 10.33
CA ALA A 299 -2.92 19.33 11.14
C ALA A 299 -1.55 19.98 10.93
N ASP A 300 -1.26 20.36 9.68
CA ASP A 300 -0.05 21.06 9.28
C ASP A 300 -0.02 22.50 9.82
N THR A 301 -1.12 23.24 9.68
CA THR A 301 -1.25 24.61 10.20
C THR A 301 -1.09 24.65 11.72
N ASP A 302 -1.61 23.66 12.42
CA ASP A 302 -1.49 23.55 13.88
C ASP A 302 -0.09 23.12 14.34
N GLY A 303 0.79 22.67 13.42
CA GLY A 303 2.10 22.12 13.75
C GLY A 303 2.02 20.91 14.69
N SER A 304 0.91 20.17 14.60
CA SER A 304 0.52 19.14 15.58
C SER A 304 0.96 17.72 15.19
N VAL A 305 1.68 17.58 14.08
CA VAL A 305 2.05 16.32 13.46
C VAL A 305 3.55 16.30 13.19
N ASP A 306 4.23 15.29 13.71
CA ASP A 306 5.54 14.87 13.23
C ASP A 306 5.30 14.06 11.95
N TRP A 307 5.50 14.71 10.81
CA TRP A 307 5.20 14.15 9.50
C TRP A 307 6.25 13.12 9.08
N PRO A 308 5.84 11.90 8.67
CA PRO A 308 6.78 10.91 8.14
C PRO A 308 7.56 11.47 6.95
N GLU A 309 8.88 11.32 6.99
CA GLU A 309 9.69 11.52 5.80
C GLU A 309 9.42 10.41 4.78
N PRO A 310 9.58 10.68 3.47
CA PRO A 310 9.63 9.61 2.48
C PRO A 310 10.63 8.54 2.91
N TYR A 311 10.28 7.26 2.77
CA TYR A 311 11.20 6.18 3.17
C TYR A 311 12.51 6.17 2.36
N PHE A 312 12.56 6.88 1.21
CA PHE A 312 13.74 7.09 0.36
C PHE A 312 13.70 8.50 -0.25
N GLU A 313 14.87 9.09 -0.50
CA GLU A 313 14.98 10.34 -1.26
C GLU A 313 14.30 10.16 -2.62
N LEU A 314 13.27 10.96 -2.90
CA LEU A 314 12.72 11.09 -4.26
C LEU A 314 13.87 11.52 -5.17
N PRO A 315 14.03 10.92 -6.37
CA PRO A 315 15.13 11.28 -7.26
C PRO A 315 15.15 12.79 -7.48
N SER A 316 16.32 13.38 -7.28
CA SER A 316 16.47 14.83 -7.41
C SER A 316 16.23 15.26 -8.86
N LEU A 317 15.70 16.47 -9.08
CA LEU A 317 15.52 17.12 -10.40
C LEU A 317 16.76 16.98 -11.32
N SER A 318 17.96 16.87 -10.73
CA SER A 318 19.23 16.68 -11.44
C SER A 318 19.41 15.29 -12.05
N GLU A 319 18.80 14.24 -11.51
CA GLU A 319 19.00 12.85 -11.94
C GLU A 319 18.07 12.48 -13.10
N ILE A 320 16.87 13.04 -13.14
CA ILE A 320 15.88 12.84 -14.23
C ILE A 320 16.37 13.45 -15.55
N SER A 321 17.20 14.50 -15.46
CA SER A 321 17.80 15.16 -16.61
C SER A 321 18.96 14.37 -17.25
N ALA A 322 19.50 13.37 -16.53
CA ALA A 322 20.68 12.61 -16.96
C ALA A 322 20.35 11.27 -17.64
N SER A 323 19.08 10.86 -17.66
CA SER A 323 18.63 9.56 -18.19
C SER A 323 17.74 9.66 -19.45
N LYS A 324 17.87 10.73 -20.24
CA LYS A 324 17.35 10.79 -21.62
C LYS A 324 18.45 10.52 -22.63
#